data_AF-A0A4S8I126-F1
#
_entry.id   AF-A0A4S8I126-F1
#
_cell.length_a   1.000
_cell.length_b   1.000
_cell.length_c   1.000
_cell.angle_alpha   90.00
_cell.angle_beta   90.00
_cell.angle_gamma   90.00
#
_symmetry.space_group_name_H-M   'P 1'
#
loop_
_entity.id
_entity.type
_entity.pdbx_description
1 polymer ?
#
loop_
_entity_poly.entity_id
_entity_poly.type
_entity_poly.pdbx_seq_one_letter_code
_entity_poly.pdbx_strand_id
1 'polypeptide(L)'
;MKTIFTLITVLFSITTFAAPGPKTSRLAISSNDRSVMQVKIDGVMYNLNSTFVMDNIRTGNHTITIYKTENMGFRKRTQVVYNSSMYIAPAQFINIDINRAGKVVIKTTNNKFDRNDNFRGNNRNNNNDRYDKNNNDRNRDGRDDRYGRY
;
A
#
# COMPACT_ATOMS: atom_id res chain seq x y z
N MET A 1 32.42 46.24 -42.56
CA MET A 1 31.81 44.89 -42.51
C MET A 1 32.33 44.08 -41.31
N LYS A 2 32.12 44.51 -40.04
CA LYS A 2 32.59 43.74 -38.87
C LYS A 2 31.68 43.80 -37.63
N THR A 3 30.56 44.50 -37.67
CA THR A 3 29.72 44.77 -36.47
C THR A 3 28.45 43.95 -36.38
N ILE A 4 28.03 43.28 -37.47
CA ILE A 4 26.82 42.46 -37.50
C ILE A 4 27.08 41.06 -36.90
N PHE A 5 28.30 40.54 -37.04
CA PHE A 5 28.65 39.20 -36.54
C PHE A 5 28.70 39.11 -35.01
N THR A 6 28.93 40.22 -34.32
CA THR A 6 29.04 40.28 -32.86
C THR A 6 27.68 40.28 -32.15
N LEU A 7 26.61 40.66 -32.85
CA LEU A 7 25.27 40.74 -32.25
C LEU A 7 24.62 39.35 -32.13
N ILE A 8 24.94 38.43 -33.04
CA ILE A 8 24.36 37.07 -33.08
C ILE A 8 24.92 36.18 -31.96
N THR A 9 26.18 36.38 -31.54
CA THR A 9 26.81 35.61 -30.46
C THR A 9 26.29 35.97 -29.06
N VAL A 10 25.73 37.17 -28.86
CA VAL A 10 25.17 37.58 -27.55
C VAL A 10 23.75 37.03 -27.32
N LEU A 11 22.98 36.80 -28.39
CA LEU A 11 21.62 36.27 -28.32
C LEU A 11 21.56 34.77 -27.96
N PHE A 12 22.65 34.02 -28.14
CA PHE A 12 22.71 32.60 -27.77
C PHE A 12 23.09 32.35 -26.29
N SER A 13 23.42 33.39 -25.53
CA SER A 13 24.00 33.26 -24.18
C SER A 13 22.98 33.15 -23.03
N ILE A 14 21.67 33.24 -23.31
CA ILE A 14 20.62 33.33 -22.26
C ILE A 14 19.56 32.23 -22.42
N THR A 15 20.00 30.99 -22.64
CA THR A 15 19.14 29.81 -22.48
C THR A 15 19.68 28.92 -21.35
N THR A 16 20.00 29.51 -20.21
CA THR A 16 20.21 28.74 -18.98
C THR A 16 18.88 28.14 -18.57
N PHE A 17 18.79 26.84 -18.82
CA PHE A 17 17.71 25.94 -18.45
C PHE A 17 17.13 26.29 -17.06
N ALA A 18 15.88 26.75 -17.04
CA ALA A 18 15.01 26.59 -15.89
C ALA A 18 14.68 25.10 -15.76
N ALA A 19 15.67 24.29 -15.41
CA ALA A 19 15.42 22.91 -15.02
C ALA A 19 14.55 22.99 -13.76
N PRO A 20 13.33 22.42 -13.76
CA PRO A 20 12.53 22.35 -12.55
C PRO A 20 13.40 21.71 -11.46
N GLY A 21 13.52 22.39 -10.31
CA GLY A 21 14.33 21.93 -9.19
C GLY A 21 14.02 20.47 -8.83
N PRO A 22 14.98 19.74 -8.22
CA PRO A 22 14.81 18.32 -7.95
C PRO A 22 13.49 18.10 -7.22
N LYS A 23 12.62 17.29 -7.84
CA LYS A 23 11.32 16.93 -7.29
C LYS A 23 11.54 16.00 -6.10
N THR A 24 11.72 16.57 -4.92
CA THR A 24 12.04 15.83 -3.71
C THR A 24 10.81 15.13 -3.16
N SER A 25 10.98 13.86 -2.84
CA SER A 25 9.93 13.03 -2.24
C SER A 25 10.05 13.06 -0.72
N ARG A 26 8.96 12.72 -0.05
CA ARG A 26 8.88 12.71 1.42
C ARG A 26 8.26 11.43 1.91
N LEU A 27 8.77 10.90 3.01
CA LEU A 27 8.24 9.72 3.69
C LEU A 27 7.88 10.11 5.11
N ALA A 28 6.63 9.87 5.48
CA ALA A 28 6.16 9.89 6.84
C ALA A 28 5.89 8.46 7.29
N ILE A 29 6.33 8.11 8.50
CA ILE A 29 6.01 6.85 9.15
C ILE A 29 5.42 7.20 10.50
N SER A 30 4.18 6.78 10.75
CA SER A 30 3.48 7.02 12.00
C SER A 30 3.19 5.70 12.70
N SER A 31 3.24 5.71 14.03
CA SER A 31 2.84 4.58 14.85
C SER A 31 1.95 5.04 16.00
N ASN A 32 0.88 4.28 16.21
CA ASN A 32 -0.01 4.45 17.35
C ASN A 32 0.32 3.50 18.52
N ASP A 33 1.40 2.74 18.39
CA ASP A 33 1.91 1.82 19.41
C ASP A 33 2.76 2.55 20.46
N ARG A 34 2.79 2.02 21.68
CA ARG A 34 3.63 2.51 22.78
C ARG A 34 4.97 1.76 22.88
N SER A 35 5.15 0.70 22.11
CA SER A 35 6.42 -0.03 22.01
C SER A 35 7.52 0.82 21.39
N VAL A 36 8.78 0.54 21.72
CA VAL A 36 9.93 1.16 21.05
C VAL A 36 9.99 0.66 19.62
N MET A 37 9.90 1.56 18.64
CA MET A 37 10.01 1.21 17.23
C MET A 37 11.24 1.84 16.61
N GLN A 38 11.80 1.14 15.62
CA GLN A 38 12.92 1.64 14.85
C GLN A 38 12.69 1.35 13.37
N VAL A 39 13.07 2.29 12.52
CA VAL A 39 12.92 2.20 11.07
C VAL A 39 14.30 2.12 10.45
N LYS A 40 14.50 1.14 9.59
CA LYS A 40 15.65 1.04 8.70
C LYS A 40 15.25 1.49 7.31
N ILE A 41 15.94 2.49 6.77
CA ILE A 41 15.77 2.94 5.38
C ILE A 41 17.13 2.81 4.70
N ASP A 42 17.21 1.97 3.67
CA ASP A 42 18.43 1.73 2.87
C ASP A 42 19.70 1.40 3.68
N GLY A 43 19.52 0.73 4.82
CA GLY A 43 20.66 0.39 5.70
C GLY A 43 20.75 1.24 6.95
N VAL A 44 20.18 2.45 6.95
CA VAL A 44 20.32 3.41 8.06
C VAL A 44 19.17 3.26 9.04
N MET A 45 19.49 3.17 10.33
CA MET A 45 18.53 3.01 11.43
C MET A 45 18.13 4.37 12.03
N TYR A 46 16.82 4.54 12.23
CA TYR A 46 16.20 5.71 12.85
C TYR A 46 15.26 5.26 13.96
N ASN A 47 15.22 6.01 15.06
CA ASN A 47 14.25 5.76 16.13
C ASN A 47 12.89 6.37 15.76
N LEU A 48 11.81 5.59 15.93
CA LEU A 48 10.44 6.03 15.71
C LEU A 48 9.78 6.24 17.07
N ASN A 49 9.52 7.50 17.41
CA ASN A 49 8.81 7.86 18.65
C ASN A 49 7.30 7.74 18.41
N SER A 50 6.71 8.69 17.69
CA SER A 50 5.30 8.66 17.27
C SER A 50 5.19 8.81 15.75
N THR A 51 5.91 9.80 15.22
CA THR A 51 6.00 10.04 13.78
C THR A 51 7.46 10.29 13.43
N PHE A 52 7.90 9.69 12.33
CA PHE A 52 9.17 9.95 11.69
C PHE A 52 8.89 10.55 10.33
N VAL A 53 9.57 11.64 9.99
CA VAL A 53 9.46 12.28 8.68
C VAL A 53 10.86 12.40 8.09
N MET A 54 11.01 11.92 6.86
CA MET A 54 12.23 12.06 6.07
C MET A 54 11.89 12.83 4.80
N ASP A 55 12.52 13.98 4.66
CA ASP A 55 12.46 14.82 3.47
C ASP A 55 13.60 14.48 2.51
N ASN A 56 13.46 14.93 1.26
CA ASN A 56 14.49 14.83 0.23
C ASN A 56 14.91 13.38 -0.10
N ILE A 57 13.93 12.48 -0.07
CA ILE A 57 14.16 11.11 -0.50
C ILE A 57 14.37 11.10 -2.01
N ARG A 58 15.45 10.43 -2.42
CA ARG A 58 15.82 10.26 -3.82
C ARG A 58 14.72 9.47 -4.54
N THR A 59 14.53 9.73 -5.82
CA THR A 59 13.71 8.84 -6.65
C THR A 59 14.42 7.50 -6.84
N GLY A 60 13.70 6.39 -6.73
CA GLY A 60 14.24 5.06 -6.94
C GLY A 60 13.64 4.00 -6.02
N ASN A 61 14.28 2.85 -5.99
CA ASN A 61 13.91 1.76 -5.08
C ASN A 61 14.54 1.98 -3.71
N HIS A 62 13.71 1.96 -2.68
CA HIS A 62 14.12 2.09 -1.29
C HIS A 62 13.69 0.84 -0.53
N THR A 63 14.53 0.41 0.41
CA THR A 63 14.20 -0.72 1.30
C THR A 63 13.84 -0.18 2.67
N ILE A 64 12.63 -0.48 3.12
CA ILE A 64 12.10 -0.02 4.41
C ILE A 64 11.84 -1.25 5.27
N THR A 65 12.54 -1.33 6.40
CA THR A 65 12.30 -2.35 7.42
C THR A 65 11.91 -1.69 8.73
N ILE A 66 10.83 -2.10 9.35
CA ILE A 66 10.37 -1.55 10.63
C ILE A 66 10.47 -2.64 11.69
N TYR A 67 11.20 -2.31 12.75
CA TYR A 67 11.40 -3.13 13.92
C TYR A 67 10.55 -2.62 15.07
N LYS A 68 9.97 -3.56 15.81
CA LYS A 68 9.25 -3.29 17.05
C LYS A 68 9.95 -4.04 18.17
N THR A 69 10.30 -3.33 19.23
CA THR A 69 10.86 -3.91 20.44
C THR A 69 9.82 -3.84 21.55
N GLU A 70 9.37 -5.01 21.99
CA GLU A 70 8.45 -5.15 23.10
C GLU A 70 9.23 -5.52 24.37
N ASN A 71 8.90 -4.84 25.47
CA ASN A 71 9.41 -5.20 26.80
C ASN A 71 8.45 -6.21 27.42
N MET A 72 8.88 -7.47 27.53
CA MET A 72 8.18 -8.52 28.26
C MET A 72 8.89 -8.77 29.59
N GLY A 73 8.55 -7.94 30.58
CA GLY A 73 9.22 -7.94 31.89
C GLY A 73 10.70 -7.58 31.76
N PHE A 74 11.59 -8.49 32.16
CA PHE A 74 13.05 -8.32 32.08
C PHE A 74 13.65 -8.60 30.69
N ARG A 75 12.87 -9.12 29.74
CA ARG A 75 13.35 -9.47 28.40
C ARG A 75 12.83 -8.49 27.37
N LYS A 76 13.70 -8.11 26.43
CA LYS A 76 13.33 -7.33 25.24
C LYS A 76 13.22 -8.28 24.07
N ARG A 77 12.10 -8.25 23.34
CA ARG A 77 11.91 -9.01 22.11
C ARG A 77 11.78 -8.03 20.96
N THR A 78 12.73 -8.07 20.02
CA THR A 78 12.66 -7.31 18.78
C THR A 78 12.07 -8.19 17.68
N GLN A 79 11.08 -7.67 16.96
CA GLN A 79 10.42 -8.32 15.83
C GLN A 79 10.33 -7.37 14.64
N VAL A 80 10.34 -7.93 13.44
CA VAL A 80 10.12 -7.17 12.20
C VAL A 80 8.61 -7.09 11.97
N VAL A 81 8.08 -5.87 11.93
CA VAL A 81 6.66 -5.59 11.66
C VAL A 81 6.41 -5.36 10.17
N TYR A 82 7.40 -4.80 9.49
CA TYR A 82 7.34 -4.51 8.08
C TYR A 82 8.70 -4.71 7.44
N ASN A 83 8.73 -5.31 6.26
CA ASN A 83 9.93 -5.36 5.43
C ASN A 83 9.51 -5.39 3.97
N SER A 84 9.84 -4.33 3.24
CA SER A 84 9.53 -4.26 1.82
C SER A 84 10.48 -3.33 1.09
N SER A 85 10.63 -3.56 -0.21
CA SER A 85 11.22 -2.61 -1.12
C SER A 85 10.11 -1.93 -1.93
N MET A 86 10.16 -0.62 -2.06
CA MET A 86 9.18 0.13 -2.85
C MET A 86 9.86 1.20 -3.71
N TYR A 87 9.29 1.42 -4.89
CA TYR A 87 9.69 2.51 -5.77
C TYR A 87 9.07 3.83 -5.32
N ILE A 88 9.89 4.84 -5.13
CA ILE A 88 9.50 6.19 -4.78
C ILE A 88 9.65 7.06 -6.02
N ALA A 89 8.53 7.51 -6.57
CA ALA A 89 8.47 8.42 -7.70
C ALA A 89 8.88 9.85 -7.30
N PRO A 90 9.27 10.72 -8.25
CA PRO A 90 9.60 12.11 -7.97
C PRO A 90 8.40 12.89 -7.41
N ALA A 91 8.66 13.77 -6.45
CA ALA A 91 7.64 14.59 -5.76
C ALA A 91 6.48 13.76 -5.14
N GLN A 92 6.75 12.50 -4.78
CA GLN A 92 5.76 11.64 -4.12
C GLN A 92 5.84 11.85 -2.61
N PHE A 93 4.68 11.94 -1.97
CA PHE A 93 4.56 11.86 -0.52
C PHE A 93 4.01 10.48 -0.16
N ILE A 94 4.74 9.77 0.69
CA ILE A 94 4.40 8.42 1.16
C ILE A 94 4.13 8.52 2.65
N ASN A 95 3.00 7.98 3.09
CA ASN A 95 2.68 7.84 4.50
C ASN A 95 2.48 6.37 4.86
N ILE A 96 3.25 5.89 5.83
CA ILE A 96 3.18 4.53 6.36
C ILE A 96 2.59 4.62 7.77
N ASP A 97 1.35 4.19 7.93
CA ASP A 97 0.65 4.18 9.20
C ASP A 97 0.71 2.77 9.82
N ILE A 98 1.24 2.66 11.04
CA ILE A 98 1.34 1.40 11.78
C ILE A 98 0.36 1.42 12.96
N ASN A 99 -0.53 0.44 13.01
CA ASN A 99 -1.44 0.30 14.13
C ASN A 99 -0.83 -0.53 15.28
N ARG A 100 -1.49 -0.53 16.44
CA ARG A 100 -1.05 -1.26 17.64
C ARG A 100 -1.00 -2.78 17.46
N ALA A 101 -1.76 -3.31 16.49
CA ALA A 101 -1.75 -4.73 16.15
C ALA A 101 -0.62 -5.09 15.16
N GLY A 102 0.22 -4.12 14.76
CA GLY A 102 1.28 -4.32 13.77
C GLY A 102 0.80 -4.32 12.32
N LYS A 103 -0.46 -3.97 12.04
CA LYS A 103 -0.95 -3.76 10.68
C LYS A 103 -0.35 -2.48 10.13
N VAL A 104 0.17 -2.56 8.92
CA VAL A 104 0.79 -1.46 8.18
C VAL A 104 -0.13 -1.03 7.05
N VAL A 105 -0.37 0.26 6.92
CA VAL A 105 -1.14 0.86 5.82
C VAL A 105 -0.26 1.89 5.13
N ILE A 106 -0.16 1.81 3.80
CA ILE A 106 0.69 2.70 3.00
C ILE A 106 -0.21 3.55 2.11
N LYS A 107 -0.02 4.86 2.15
CA LYS A 107 -0.75 5.84 1.33
C LYS A 107 0.25 6.65 0.54
N THR A 108 -0.04 6.92 -0.73
CA THR A 108 0.81 7.78 -1.55
C THR A 108 0.00 8.88 -2.22
N THR A 109 0.57 10.07 -2.38
CA THR A 109 -0.14 11.21 -3.03
C THR A 109 -0.40 11.00 -4.51
N ASN A 110 0.41 10.17 -5.18
CA ASN A 110 0.24 9.84 -6.59
C ASN A 110 -0.67 8.62 -6.79
N ASN A 111 -1.62 8.38 -5.89
CA ASN A 111 -2.66 7.36 -6.05
C ASN A 111 -3.56 7.69 -7.27
N LYS A 112 -3.01 7.59 -8.48
CA LYS A 112 -3.72 6.91 -9.56
C LYS A 112 -3.93 5.52 -9.01
N PHE A 113 -5.17 5.24 -8.68
CA PHE A 113 -5.66 3.99 -8.15
C PHE A 113 -5.21 2.83 -9.04
N ASP A 114 -4.02 2.29 -8.80
CA ASP A 114 -3.68 0.96 -9.26
C ASP A 114 -4.52 -0.01 -8.45
N ARG A 115 -5.73 -0.23 -9.00
CA ARG A 115 -6.60 -1.36 -8.76
C ARG A 115 -5.80 -2.65 -8.98
N ASN A 116 -4.94 -3.01 -8.04
CA ASN A 116 -4.36 -4.34 -7.99
C ASN A 116 -4.02 -4.78 -6.57
N ASP A 117 -4.69 -4.19 -5.58
CA ASP A 117 -4.90 -4.89 -4.33
C ASP A 117 -5.90 -6.00 -4.62
N ASN A 118 -5.33 -7.15 -4.97
CA ASN A 118 -5.93 -8.47 -4.81
C ASN A 118 -6.58 -8.52 -3.43
N PHE A 119 -7.85 -8.11 -3.37
CA PHE A 119 -8.81 -8.60 -2.42
C PHE A 119 -8.78 -10.12 -2.55
N ARG A 120 -7.90 -10.76 -1.77
CA ARG A 120 -8.16 -12.09 -1.23
C ARG A 120 -9.35 -11.93 -0.29
N GLY A 121 -10.50 -11.66 -0.90
CA GLY A 121 -11.78 -11.91 -0.30
C GLY A 121 -11.71 -13.35 0.17
N ASN A 122 -11.83 -13.53 1.47
CA ASN A 122 -12.30 -14.76 2.04
C ASN A 122 -13.62 -15.08 1.34
N ASN A 123 -13.55 -15.84 0.24
CA ASN A 123 -14.66 -16.61 -0.29
C ASN A 123 -14.99 -17.66 0.77
N ARG A 124 -15.67 -17.21 1.82
CA ARG A 124 -16.53 -18.09 2.61
C ARG A 124 -17.62 -18.52 1.65
N ASN A 125 -17.40 -19.68 1.04
CA ASN A 125 -18.37 -20.58 0.42
C ASN A 125 -19.82 -20.09 0.53
N ASN A 126 -20.24 -19.31 -0.47
CA ASN A 126 -21.65 -19.13 -0.78
C ASN A 126 -22.02 -20.26 -1.76
N ASN A 127 -22.07 -21.49 -1.25
CA ASN A 127 -22.65 -22.63 -1.96
C ASN A 127 -24.13 -22.69 -1.58
N ASN A 128 -24.96 -21.84 -2.19
CA ASN A 128 -26.40 -22.08 -2.15
C ASN A 128 -27.15 -21.38 -3.29
N ASP A 129 -26.73 -21.61 -4.53
CA ASP A 129 -27.57 -21.32 -5.70
C ASP A 129 -27.38 -22.43 -6.75
N ARG A 130 -28.22 -23.46 -6.67
CA ARG A 130 -28.58 -24.30 -7.82
C ARG A 130 -30.08 -24.51 -7.82
N TYR A 131 -30.78 -23.51 -8.34
CA TYR A 131 -32.07 -23.72 -8.96
C TYR A 131 -31.88 -24.27 -10.38
N ASP A 132 -32.81 -25.16 -10.75
CA ASP A 132 -33.21 -25.58 -12.10
C ASP A 132 -32.28 -26.53 -12.88
N LYS A 133 -32.66 -27.81 -13.00
CA LYS A 133 -33.68 -28.28 -13.98
C LYS A 133 -33.68 -29.81 -14.14
N ASN A 134 -34.89 -30.33 -14.27
CA ASN A 134 -35.33 -31.45 -15.10
C ASN A 134 -35.17 -32.93 -14.68
N ASN A 135 -36.35 -33.56 -14.71
CA ASN A 135 -36.68 -34.88 -15.26
C ASN A 135 -36.28 -36.14 -14.51
N ASN A 136 -37.32 -36.76 -13.92
CA ASN A 136 -37.66 -38.19 -13.86
C ASN A 136 -38.36 -38.42 -12.51
N ASP A 137 -39.43 -39.18 -12.35
CA ASP A 137 -40.28 -39.95 -13.22
C ASP A 137 -41.48 -40.31 -12.31
N ARG A 138 -42.68 -40.37 -12.89
CA ARG A 138 -43.72 -41.36 -12.59
C ARG A 138 -43.88 -41.84 -11.14
N ASN A 139 -44.95 -41.39 -10.48
CA ASN A 139 -46.07 -42.31 -10.25
C ASN A 139 -47.33 -41.55 -9.84
N ARG A 140 -48.28 -41.60 -10.76
CA ARG A 140 -49.65 -41.16 -10.64
C ARG A 140 -50.44 -42.46 -10.51
N ASP A 141 -50.85 -42.79 -9.29
CA ASP A 141 -51.89 -43.77 -8.96
C ASP A 141 -52.21 -43.52 -7.48
N GLY A 142 -53.40 -43.21 -7.02
CA GLY A 142 -54.70 -43.10 -7.63
C GLY A 142 -55.70 -42.87 -6.48
N ARG A 143 -56.67 -41.99 -6.72
CA ARG A 143 -58.06 -42.02 -6.22
C ARG A 143 -58.31 -42.33 -4.73
N ASP A 144 -58.91 -41.32 -4.08
CA ASP A 144 -60.23 -41.42 -3.43
C ASP A 144 -60.65 -42.79 -2.89
N ASP A 145 -60.93 -42.90 -1.59
CA ASP A 145 -62.31 -43.18 -1.15
C ASP A 145 -62.50 -43.15 0.38
N ARG A 146 -63.72 -42.73 0.73
CA ARG A 146 -64.30 -42.57 2.06
C ARG A 146 -64.62 -43.92 2.74
N TYR A 147 -64.96 -43.82 4.03
CA TYR A 147 -65.76 -44.73 4.88
C TYR A 147 -65.04 -45.73 5.80
N GLY A 148 -65.27 -45.54 7.11
CA GLY A 148 -66.07 -46.50 7.89
C GLY A 148 -65.34 -47.46 8.85
N ARG A 149 -65.71 -47.33 10.13
CA ARG A 149 -65.92 -48.36 11.19
C ARG A 149 -65.08 -49.65 11.14
N TYR A 150 -64.45 -49.98 12.27
CA TYR A 150 -65.00 -50.90 13.30
C TYR A 150 -64.47 -50.51 14.67
#